data_AF-A0A9X1JPX6-F1
#
_entry.id   AF-A0A9X1JPX6-F1
#
_cell.length_a   1.000
_cell.length_b   1.000
_cell.length_c   1.000
_cell.angle_alpha   90.00
_cell.angle_beta   90.00
_cell.angle_gamma   90.00
#
_symmetry.space_group_name_H-M   'P 1'
#
loop_
_entity.id
_entity.type
_entity.pdbx_description
1 polymer ?
#
loop_
_entity_poly.entity_id
_entity_poly.type
_entity_poly.pdbx_seq_one_letter_code
_entity_poly.pdbx_strand_id
1 'polypeptide(L)' 'MAAKTKTNEFYEAIRSEHERLINVTEYGVQKFSDAWIKHKLAKKFFREVRTIEDIIFYRV' A
#
# COMPACT_ATOMS: atom_id res chain seq x y z
N MET A 1 24.91 -8.97 2.76
CA MET A 1 23.44 -9.07 2.77
C MET A 1 22.78 -7.68 2.75
N ALA A 2 22.90 -6.92 1.65
CA ALA A 2 22.44 -5.52 1.60
C ALA A 2 21.12 -5.31 0.84
N ALA A 3 20.69 -6.28 0.02
CA ALA A 3 19.50 -6.14 -0.81
C ALA A 3 18.19 -6.37 -0.04
N LYS A 4 18.18 -7.28 0.94
CA LYS A 4 16.95 -7.63 1.70
C LYS A 4 16.43 -6.46 2.56
N THR A 5 17.32 -5.64 3.09
CA THR A 5 16.95 -4.51 3.96
C THR A 5 16.16 -3.46 3.19
N LYS A 6 16.62 -3.09 1.99
CA LYS A 6 15.93 -2.11 1.13
C LYS A 6 14.56 -2.60 0.64
N THR A 7 14.43 -3.90 0.38
CA THR A 7 13.14 -4.50 -0.02
C THR A 7 12.13 -4.45 1.13
N ASN A 8 12.56 -4.74 2.36
CA ASN A 8 11.69 -4.65 3.53
C ASN A 8 11.26 -3.20 3.80
N GLU A 9 12.18 -2.25 3.74
CA GLU A 9 11.86 -0.81 3.88
C GLU A 9 10.82 -0.36 2.85
N PHE A 10 10.92 -0.86 1.62
CA PHE A 10 9.95 -0.57 0.55
C PHE A 10 8.57 -1.16 0.85
N TYR A 11 8.48 -2.40 1.35
CA TYR A 11 7.21 -3.03 1.72
C TYR A 11 6.55 -2.32 2.90
N GLU A 12 7.34 -1.94 3.91
CA GLU A 12 6.86 -1.17 5.05
C GLU A 12 6.33 0.21 4.63
N ALA A 13 7.01 0.88 3.68
CA ALA A 13 6.53 2.17 3.15
C ALA A 13 5.17 2.04 2.43
N ILE A 14 4.94 0.96 1.69
CA ILE A 14 3.65 0.70 1.05
C ILE A 14 2.56 0.45 2.09
N ARG A 15 2.85 -0.36 3.12
CA ARG A 15 1.91 -0.69 4.19
C ARG A 15 1.53 0.53 5.02
N SER A 16 2.52 1.36 5.38
CA SER A 16 2.29 2.60 6.11
C SER A 16 1.42 3.58 5.31
N GLU A 17 1.64 3.71 4.00
CA GLU A 17 0.78 4.56 3.16
C GLU A 17 -0.63 3.98 3.01
N HIS A 18 -0.76 2.65 2.88
CA HIS A 18 -2.06 1.96 2.87
C HIS A 18 -2.84 2.23 4.16
N GLU A 19 -2.19 2.03 5.31
CA GLU A 19 -2.75 2.30 6.64
C GLU A 19 -3.17 3.76 6.81
N ARG A 20 -2.36 4.70 6.31
CA ARG A 20 -2.73 6.12 6.32
C ARG A 20 -4.00 6.39 5.53
N LEU A 21 -4.18 5.73 4.38
CA LEU A 21 -5.31 5.95 3.48
C LEU A 21 -6.59 5.27 3.94
N ILE A 22 -6.52 4.05 4.50
CA ILE A 22 -7.69 3.34 5.04
C ILE A 22 -8.27 4.04 6.26
N ASN A 23 -7.42 4.70 7.06
CA ASN A 23 -7.85 5.47 8.23
C ASN A 23 -8.42 6.85 7.89
N VAL A 24 -8.40 7.28 6.63
CA VAL A 24 -9.06 8.54 6.23
C VAL A 24 -10.57 8.30 6.17
N THR A 25 -11.28 8.90 7.12
CA THR A 25 -12.73 8.90 7.17
C THR A 25 -13.30 10.27 6.82
N GLU A 26 -14.46 10.26 6.19
CA GLU A 26 -15.23 11.47 5.82
C GLU A 26 -16.71 11.15 6.03
N TYR A 27 -17.45 12.04 6.69
CA TYR A 27 -18.84 11.80 7.12
C TYR A 27 -19.05 10.51 7.94
N GLY A 28 -18.02 10.07 8.68
CA GLY A 28 -18.07 8.84 9.48
C GLY A 28 -17.92 7.55 8.67
N VAL A 29 -17.67 7.63 7.36
CA VAL A 29 -17.38 6.48 6.49
C VAL A 29 -15.96 6.56 5.94
N GLN A 30 -15.39 5.43 5.53
CA GLN A 30 -14.09 5.42 4.88
C GLN A 30 -14.15 6.22 3.57
N LYS A 31 -13.28 7.23 3.45
CA LYS A 31 -13.30 8.17 2.32
C LYS A 31 -12.90 7.50 1.01
N PHE A 32 -11.92 6.60 1.07
CA PHE A 32 -11.34 5.97 -0.11
C PHE A 32 -11.69 4.49 -0.16
N SER A 33 -12.26 4.03 -1.28
CA SER A 33 -12.49 2.61 -1.50
C SER A 33 -11.18 1.84 -1.62
N ASP A 34 -11.20 0.56 -1.27
CA ASP A 34 -10.03 -0.33 -1.33
C ASP A 34 -9.39 -0.34 -2.74
N ALA A 35 -10.23 -0.43 -3.78
CA ALA A 35 -9.77 -0.36 -5.17
C ALA A 35 -9.04 0.96 -5.47
N TRP A 36 -9.59 2.11 -5.02
CA TRP A 36 -8.96 3.40 -5.23
C TRP A 36 -7.61 3.51 -4.52
N ILE A 37 -7.53 3.02 -3.28
CA ILE A 37 -6.29 3.00 -2.49
C ILE A 37 -5.22 2.19 -3.23
N LYS A 38 -5.56 1.00 -3.71
CA LYS A 38 -4.65 0.13 -4.47
C LYS A 38 -4.14 0.78 -5.75
N HIS A 39 -5.02 1.41 -6.54
CA HIS A 39 -4.61 2.14 -7.75
C HIS A 39 -3.72 3.37 -7.44
N LYS A 40 -4.00 4.08 -6.34
CA LYS A 40 -3.17 5.20 -5.89
C LYS A 40 -1.77 4.74 -5.47
N LEU A 41 -1.68 3.66 -4.69
CA LEU A 41 -0.40 3.08 -4.29
C LEU A 41 0.39 2.57 -5.49
N ALA A 42 -0.26 1.87 -6.42
CA ALA A 42 0.34 1.42 -7.67
C ALA A 42 0.97 2.58 -8.47
N LYS A 43 0.25 3.70 -8.59
CA LYS A 43 0.76 4.92 -9.24
C LYS A 43 1.90 5.57 -8.45
N LYS A 44 1.81 5.64 -7.12
CA LYS A 44 2.83 6.27 -6.25
C LYS A 44 4.16 5.50 -6.25
N PHE A 45 4.09 4.18 -6.22
CA PHE A 45 5.25 3.30 -6.10
C PHE A 45 5.71 2.72 -7.44
N PHE A 46 5.08 3.11 -8.56
CA PHE A 46 5.37 2.61 -9.90
C PHE A 46 5.34 1.08 -9.99
N ARG A 47 4.29 0.48 -9.42
CA ARG A 47 4.08 -0.98 -9.39
C ARG A 47 2.71 -1.34 -9.93
N GLU A 48 2.55 -2.61 -10.30
CA GLU A 48 1.24 -3.15 -10.64
C GLU A 48 0.36 -3.25 -9.39
N VAL A 49 -0.95 -3.10 -9.57
CA VAL A 49 -1.94 -3.23 -8.50
C VAL A 49 -1.81 -4.59 -7.80
N ARG A 50 -1.57 -5.66 -8.57
CA ARG A 50 -1.39 -7.01 -8.03
C ARG A 50 -0.19 -7.10 -7.10
N THR A 51 0.94 -6.49 -7.47
CA THR A 51 2.12 -6.41 -6.59
C THR A 51 1.82 -5.68 -5.29
N ILE A 52 1.03 -4.60 -5.35
CA ILE A 52 0.60 -3.86 -4.15
C ILE A 52 -0.27 -4.74 -3.25
N GLU A 53 -1.23 -5.48 -3.82
CA GLU A 53 -2.05 -6.44 -3.07
C GLU A 53 -1.20 -7.52 -2.40
N ASP A 54 -0.26 -8.11 -3.13
CA ASP A 54 0.61 -9.16 -2.59
C ASP A 54 1.46 -8.64 -1.42
N ILE A 55 1.93 -7.38 -1.49
CA ILE A 55 2.71 -6.73 -0.41
C ILE A 55 1.83 -6.44 0.82
N ILE A 56 0.61 -5.93 0.61
CA ILE A 56 -0.34 -5.60 1.69
C ILE A 56 -0.80 -6.88 2.41
N PHE A 57 -1.09 -7.95 1.67
CA PHE A 57 -1.59 -9.21 2.21
C PHE A 57 -0.49 -10.21 2.61
N TYR A 58 0.78 -9.79 2.66
CA TYR A 58 1.92 -10.64 3.03
C TYR A 58 2.02 -11.93 2.20
N ARG A 59 1.69 -11.87 0.90
CA ARG A 59 1.74 -13.02 -0.03
C ARG A 59 3.08 -13.16 -0.76
N VAL A 60 4.10 -12.39 -0.35
CA VAL A 60 5.45 -12.28 -0.94
C VAL A 60 6.53 -12.68 0.07
#